data_AF-A0A453FA10-F1
#
_entry.id   AF-A0A453FA10-F1
#
_cell.length_a   1.000
_cell.length_b   1.000
_cell.length_c   1.000
_cell.angle_alpha   90.00
_cell.angle_beta   90.00
_cell.angle_gamma   90.00
#
_symmetry.space_group_name_H-M   'P 1'
#
loop_
_entity.id
_entity.type
_entity.pdbx_description
1 polymer ?
#
loop_
_entity_poly.entity_id
_entity_poly.type
_entity_poly.pdbx_seq_one_letter_code
_entity_poly.pdbx_strand_id
1 'polypeptide(L)'
;MRFRRRLHVPLQQVTQISYPPALTSSTMQPSNISLTRTPCNGACRKLIGARFFNAGIQVPNFLDQPVEGKQLNQTDLNSPRDYDGHGSHTLSTAGGGFVQGASAFGRGKGTAKGGSPRARVASYKACYTAGCSSLDILAAILAAVEDGVHVLSLSVGAPAADYVADLMAIGTLY
;
A
#
# COMPACT_ATOMS: atom_id res chain seq x y z
N MET A 1 7.45 -4.37 -19.70
CA MET A 1 7.80 -5.56 -18.89
C MET A 1 7.20 -6.79 -19.54
N ARG A 2 7.98 -7.87 -19.69
CA ARG A 2 7.57 -9.09 -20.39
C ARG A 2 7.29 -10.18 -19.35
N PHE A 3 6.03 -10.40 -19.02
CA PHE A 3 5.62 -11.55 -18.20
C PHE A 3 5.44 -12.76 -19.13
N ARG A 4 6.29 -13.78 -18.99
CA ARG A 4 6.03 -15.12 -19.53
C ARG A 4 5.80 -16.10 -18.36
N ARG A 5 4.57 -16.62 -18.33
CA ARG A 5 4.12 -17.96 -17.88
C ARG A 5 4.63 -18.51 -16.53
N ARG A 6 3.84 -18.28 -15.48
CA ARG A 6 3.15 -19.26 -14.62
C ARG A 6 2.29 -18.43 -13.65
N LEU A 7 0.99 -18.69 -13.58
CA LEU A 7 0.03 -17.96 -12.75
C LEU A 7 0.25 -18.34 -11.27
N HIS A 8 1.19 -17.67 -10.65
CA HIS A 8 1.21 -17.36 -9.23
C HIS A 8 1.67 -15.91 -9.17
N VAL A 9 0.72 -14.99 -9.09
CA VAL A 9 0.98 -13.55 -9.07
C VAL A 9 0.99 -13.14 -7.59
N PRO A 10 2.14 -12.91 -6.95
CA PRO A 10 2.15 -12.22 -5.66
C PRO A 10 1.78 -10.76 -5.92
N LEU A 11 0.51 -10.44 -5.71
CA LEU A 11 -0.02 -9.10 -5.63
C LEU A 11 0.40 -8.56 -4.26
N GLN A 12 1.07 -7.39 -4.15
CA GLN A 12 1.44 -6.82 -2.85
C GLN A 12 1.39 -5.28 -2.73
N GLN A 13 0.23 -4.62 -2.49
CA GLN A 13 0.06 -3.43 -1.61
C GLN A 13 -1.42 -2.95 -1.49
N VAL A 14 -1.73 -2.26 -0.37
CA VAL A 14 -2.97 -1.56 -0.02
C VAL A 14 -2.97 -0.13 -0.56
N THR A 15 -3.92 0.21 -1.43
CA THR A 15 -4.05 1.55 -2.03
C THR A 15 -5.47 2.05 -1.86
N GLN A 16 -5.64 3.33 -1.56
CA GLN A 16 -6.94 3.83 -1.09
C GLN A 16 -7.39 5.11 -1.78
N ILE A 17 -8.70 5.21 -2.02
CA ILE A 17 -9.39 6.32 -2.67
C ILE A 17 -10.31 6.99 -1.64
N SER A 18 -10.11 8.28 -1.41
CA SER A 18 -10.95 9.12 -0.57
C SER A 18 -11.59 10.26 -1.38
N TYR A 19 -12.87 10.55 -1.11
CA TYR A 19 -13.62 11.69 -1.66
C TYR A 19 -13.74 12.78 -0.56
N PRO A 20 -13.76 14.09 -0.87
CA PRO A 20 -13.69 15.13 0.17
C PRO A 20 -15.05 15.40 0.87
N PRO A 21 -15.09 15.85 2.16
CA PRO A 21 -14.02 15.87 3.18
C PRO A 21 -14.35 15.09 4.46
N ALA A 22 -13.36 14.40 5.02
CA ALA A 22 -13.17 14.36 6.47
C ALA A 22 -11.66 14.22 6.74
N LEU A 23 -11.04 15.32 7.16
CA LEU A 23 -9.80 15.29 7.94
C LEU A 23 -10.24 15.61 9.36
N THR A 24 -10.54 14.61 10.18
CA THR A 24 -10.57 14.81 11.63
C THR A 24 -9.16 14.58 12.15
N SER A 25 -8.41 15.68 12.21
CA SER A 25 -7.25 15.79 13.08
C SER A 25 -7.74 15.69 14.53
N SER A 26 -7.65 14.52 15.16
CA SER A 26 -7.37 14.30 16.60
C SER A 26 -7.88 12.95 17.08
N THR A 27 -7.02 11.93 17.11
CA THR A 27 -7.07 10.90 18.16
C THR A 27 -5.68 10.29 18.30
N MET A 28 -5.23 10.16 19.56
CA MET A 28 -3.97 9.57 19.98
C MET A 28 -3.73 8.21 19.29
N GLN A 29 -2.70 8.10 18.47
CA GLN A 29 -2.17 6.79 18.07
C GLN A 29 -1.09 6.35 19.06
N PRO A 30 -1.04 5.05 19.42
CA PRO A 30 0.04 4.50 20.22
C PRO A 30 1.38 4.82 19.54
N SER A 31 2.39 5.05 20.37
CA SER A 31 3.62 5.81 20.20
C SER A 31 4.55 5.53 19.00
N ASN A 32 4.13 4.79 17.97
CA ASN A 32 4.96 4.41 16.82
C ASN A 32 4.34 4.67 15.42
N ILE A 33 3.12 5.20 15.31
CA ILE A 33 2.51 5.48 13.98
C ILE A 33 2.56 6.97 13.68
N SER A 34 3.66 7.41 13.05
CA SER A 34 3.77 8.79 12.59
C SER A 34 2.99 8.97 11.29
N LEU A 35 2.01 9.86 11.27
CA LEU A 35 1.49 10.44 10.04
C LEU A 35 2.62 11.25 9.39
N THR A 36 3.44 10.60 8.57
CA THR A 36 4.37 11.33 7.72
C THR A 36 3.56 12.06 6.66
N ARG A 37 3.25 13.33 6.94
CA ARG A 37 2.78 14.27 5.92
C ARG A 37 3.84 14.21 4.82
N THR A 38 3.49 13.67 3.66
CA THR A 38 4.45 13.51 2.56
C THR A 38 5.17 14.84 2.34
N PRO A 39 6.51 14.87 2.19
CA PRO A 39 7.21 16.11 1.93
C PRO A 39 6.73 16.64 0.57
N CYS A 40 5.83 17.61 0.66
CA CYS A 40 5.23 18.26 -0.48
C CYS A 40 5.07 19.73 -0.13
N ASN A 41 5.66 20.59 -0.96
CA ASN A 41 5.71 22.04 -0.77
C ASN A 41 4.31 22.68 -0.96
N GLY A 42 3.35 22.38 -0.08
CA GLY A 42 2.00 22.96 -0.04
C GLY A 42 1.02 22.52 -1.13
N ALA A 43 1.43 21.70 -2.11
CA ALA A 43 0.66 21.44 -3.34
C ALA A 43 0.10 20.02 -3.54
N CYS A 44 0.44 19.02 -2.70
CA CYS A 44 -0.09 17.67 -2.89
C CYS A 44 -1.55 17.56 -2.44
N ARG A 45 -2.47 17.95 -3.33
CA ARG A 45 -3.91 17.67 -3.17
C ARG A 45 -4.27 16.23 -3.53
N LYS A 46 -3.32 15.46 -4.10
CA LYS A 46 -3.56 14.12 -4.65
C LYS A 46 -3.31 13.02 -3.64
N LEU A 47 -2.05 12.82 -3.22
CA LEU A 47 -1.67 11.91 -2.14
C LEU A 47 -1.82 12.67 -0.82
N ILE A 48 -2.86 12.33 -0.04
CA ILE A 48 -3.26 13.07 1.17
C ILE A 48 -2.77 12.43 2.47
N GLY A 49 -2.31 11.18 2.41
CA GLY A 49 -1.79 10.44 3.56
C GLY A 49 -0.88 9.32 3.12
N ALA A 50 0.17 9.07 3.90
CA ALA A 50 1.11 7.99 3.68
C ALA A 50 1.57 7.42 5.03
N ARG A 51 1.31 6.14 5.27
CA ARG A 51 1.65 5.39 6.48
C ARG A 51 2.35 4.10 6.11
N PHE A 52 3.12 3.53 7.03
CA PHE A 52 3.76 2.23 6.88
C PHE A 52 3.63 1.42 8.17
N PHE A 53 3.64 0.10 8.03
CA PHE A 53 3.46 -0.88 9.10
C PHE A 53 4.49 -1.98 8.89
N ASN A 54 5.42 -2.09 9.82
CA ASN A 54 6.57 -2.99 9.75
C ASN A 54 6.74 -3.83 11.03
N ALA A 55 5.77 -3.81 11.94
CA ALA A 55 5.92 -4.52 13.22
C ALA A 55 5.92 -6.03 12.97
N GLY A 56 5.04 -6.51 12.10
CA GLY A 56 4.90 -7.92 11.75
C GLY A 56 6.11 -8.47 10.99
N ILE A 57 6.64 -7.72 10.01
CA ILE A 57 7.83 -8.13 9.23
C ILE A 57 9.12 -8.17 10.08
N GLN A 58 9.16 -7.44 11.20
CA GLN A 58 10.31 -7.38 12.11
C GLN A 58 10.29 -8.48 13.19
N VAL A 59 9.21 -9.28 13.29
CA VAL A 59 9.13 -10.36 14.29
C VAL A 59 10.18 -11.43 13.93
N PRO A 60 10.99 -11.91 14.91
CA PRO A 60 11.92 -13.00 14.69
C PRO A 60 11.21 -14.22 14.07
N ASN A 61 11.84 -14.85 13.09
CA ASN A 61 11.29 -16.01 12.35
C ASN A 61 10.02 -15.74 11.53
N PHE A 62 9.60 -14.48 11.31
CA PHE A 62 8.50 -14.19 10.36
C PHE A 62 8.79 -14.77 8.97
N LEU A 63 10.06 -14.74 8.56
CA LEU A 63 10.57 -15.53 7.47
C LEU A 63 11.16 -16.79 8.11
N ASP A 64 10.40 -17.91 8.18
CA ASP A 64 10.86 -19.23 8.65
C ASP A 64 12.00 -19.85 7.79
N GLN A 65 12.71 -19.01 7.05
CA GLN A 65 13.88 -19.34 6.27
C GLN A 65 14.94 -18.29 6.59
N PRO A 66 16.19 -18.69 6.88
CA PRO A 66 17.30 -17.76 6.80
C PRO A 66 17.36 -17.32 5.34
N VAL A 67 16.81 -16.15 5.03
CA VAL A 67 17.04 -15.53 3.72
C VAL A 67 18.46 -15.00 3.77
N GLU A 68 19.41 -15.92 3.60
CA GLU A 68 20.82 -15.63 3.38
C GLU A 68 20.88 -14.53 2.30
N GLY A 69 21.18 -13.30 2.73
CA GLY A 69 21.44 -12.18 1.83
C GLY A 69 20.29 -11.22 1.49
N LYS A 70 19.06 -11.36 2.02
CA LYS A 70 18.02 -10.31 1.83
C LYS A 70 17.78 -9.57 3.14
N GLN A 71 18.79 -8.81 3.58
CA GLN A 71 18.61 -7.88 4.68
C GLN A 71 17.45 -6.93 4.34
N LEU A 72 16.50 -6.81 5.26
CA LEU A 72 15.46 -5.79 5.16
C LEU A 72 16.16 -4.43 5.11
N ASN A 73 15.99 -3.71 4.01
CA ASN A 73 16.61 -2.39 3.88
C ASN A 73 15.99 -1.48 4.95
N GLN A 74 16.79 -1.04 5.93
CA GLN A 74 16.29 -0.22 7.05
C GLN A 74 15.63 1.09 6.57
N THR A 75 16.03 1.59 5.40
CA THR A 75 15.43 2.76 4.75
C THR A 75 14.05 2.43 4.16
N ASP A 76 13.89 1.22 3.62
CA ASP A 76 12.63 0.71 3.09
C ASP A 76 11.64 0.45 4.24
N LEU A 77 12.11 -0.16 5.34
CA LEU A 77 11.31 -0.49 6.51
C LEU A 77 10.69 0.71 7.21
N ASN A 78 11.43 1.82 7.32
CA ASN A 78 11.03 2.98 8.12
C ASN A 78 10.50 4.13 7.26
N SER A 79 9.94 3.82 6.10
CA SER A 79 9.41 4.80 5.16
C SER A 79 8.15 4.29 4.48
N PRO A 80 7.15 5.16 4.23
CA PRO A 80 6.03 4.83 3.36
C PRO A 80 6.42 4.79 1.88
N ARG A 81 7.67 5.11 1.53
CA ARG A 81 8.16 5.09 0.15
C ARG A 81 8.12 3.67 -0.41
N ASP A 82 7.62 3.57 -1.63
CA ASP A 82 7.60 2.34 -2.41
C ASP A 82 8.95 2.16 -3.12
N TYR A 83 9.64 1.05 -2.80
CA TYR A 83 10.90 0.65 -3.42
C TYR A 83 10.75 -0.55 -4.35
N ASP A 84 9.57 -1.16 -4.40
CA ASP A 84 9.26 -2.31 -5.26
C ASP A 84 8.58 -1.86 -6.58
N GLY A 85 7.66 -0.89 -6.47
CA GLY A 85 6.89 -0.33 -7.58
C GLY A 85 5.48 -0.90 -7.68
N HIS A 86 5.16 -2.03 -7.03
CA HIS A 86 3.82 -2.62 -7.05
C HIS A 86 2.75 -1.66 -6.48
N GLY A 87 3.04 -1.02 -5.34
CA GLY A 87 2.15 -0.02 -4.73
C GLY A 87 1.90 1.18 -5.63
N SER A 88 2.95 1.72 -6.25
CA SER A 88 2.85 2.84 -7.18
C SER A 88 2.04 2.49 -8.43
N HIS A 89 2.23 1.28 -8.97
CA HIS A 89 1.49 0.79 -10.14
C HIS A 89 -0.01 0.62 -9.82
N THR A 90 -0.34 -0.01 -8.69
CA THR A 90 -1.74 -0.22 -8.27
C THR A 90 -2.43 1.09 -7.91
N LEU A 91 -1.77 1.97 -7.16
CA LEU A 91 -2.31 3.28 -6.77
C LEU A 91 -2.58 4.17 -7.99
N SER A 92 -1.67 4.18 -8.96
CA SER A 92 -1.86 4.93 -10.20
C SER A 92 -2.95 4.34 -11.10
N THR A 93 -3.14 3.02 -11.08
CA THR A 93 -4.23 2.36 -11.80
C THR A 93 -5.60 2.69 -11.17
N ALA A 94 -5.71 2.67 -9.84
CA ALA A 94 -6.96 2.96 -9.15
C ALA A 94 -7.31 4.45 -9.22
N GLY A 95 -6.36 5.30 -8.83
CA GLY A 95 -6.58 6.72 -8.60
C GLY A 95 -5.55 7.63 -9.24
N GLY A 96 -4.73 7.20 -10.19
CA GLY A 96 -3.72 8.07 -10.83
C GLY A 96 -4.32 9.27 -11.56
N GLY A 97 -3.64 10.43 -11.46
CA GLY A 97 -4.01 11.62 -12.23
C GLY A 97 -3.74 11.47 -13.73
N PHE A 98 -4.12 12.47 -14.53
CA PHE A 98 -3.82 12.48 -15.95
C PHE A 98 -2.33 12.75 -16.19
N VAL A 99 -1.67 11.86 -16.93
CA VAL A 99 -0.26 11.98 -17.32
C VAL A 99 -0.17 11.88 -18.84
N GLN A 100 0.03 13.03 -19.51
CA GLN A 100 0.18 13.08 -20.96
C GLN A 100 1.51 12.49 -21.41
N GLY A 101 1.53 11.86 -22.59
CA GLY A 101 2.75 11.32 -23.18
C GLY A 101 3.33 10.11 -22.45
N ALA A 102 2.56 9.50 -21.54
CA ALA A 102 2.97 8.28 -20.85
C ALA A 102 3.20 7.15 -21.86
N SER A 103 4.30 6.41 -21.69
CA SER A 103 4.60 5.22 -22.47
C SER A 103 5.58 4.32 -21.72
N ALA A 104 5.56 3.02 -22.04
CA ALA A 104 6.53 2.06 -21.53
C ALA A 104 7.43 1.58 -22.67
N PHE A 105 8.69 2.03 -22.69
CA PHE A 105 9.63 1.75 -23.77
C PHE A 105 9.06 2.12 -25.15
N GLY A 106 8.35 3.25 -25.24
CA GLY A 106 7.68 3.73 -26.46
C GLY A 106 6.36 3.03 -26.81
N ARG A 107 5.93 2.01 -26.05
CA ARG A 107 4.66 1.31 -26.25
C ARG A 107 3.55 1.92 -25.40
N GLY A 108 2.32 1.88 -25.91
CA GLY A 108 1.15 2.41 -25.21
C GLY A 108 1.18 3.92 -25.04
N LYS A 109 1.76 4.65 -26.02
CA LYS A 109 1.84 6.11 -25.99
C LYS A 109 0.44 6.71 -25.93
N GLY A 110 0.19 7.51 -24.90
CA GLY A 110 -1.10 8.17 -24.72
C GLY A 110 -1.14 8.99 -23.44
N THR A 111 -2.36 9.27 -22.96
CA THR A 111 -2.56 9.87 -21.64
C THR A 111 -2.92 8.77 -20.65
N ALA A 112 -2.04 8.47 -19.71
CA ALA A 112 -2.33 7.55 -18.62
C ALA A 112 -3.21 8.22 -17.57
N LYS A 113 -4.16 7.47 -17.00
CA LYS A 113 -5.02 7.91 -15.90
C LYS A 113 -5.57 6.69 -15.14
N GLY A 114 -5.90 6.87 -13.86
CA GLY A 114 -6.54 5.82 -13.09
C GLY A 114 -8.04 5.66 -13.39
N GLY A 115 -8.68 4.72 -12.71
CA GLY A 115 -10.14 4.57 -12.69
C GLY A 115 -10.83 5.86 -12.24
N SER A 116 -10.35 6.46 -11.14
CA SER A 116 -10.83 7.72 -10.57
C SER A 116 -9.73 8.80 -10.50
N PRO A 117 -9.47 9.55 -11.58
CA PRO A 117 -8.36 10.52 -11.63
C PRO A 117 -8.51 11.73 -10.72
N ARG A 118 -9.74 12.02 -10.27
CA ARG A 118 -10.06 13.14 -9.38
C ARG A 118 -10.13 12.74 -7.90
N ALA A 119 -10.06 11.44 -7.59
CA ALA A 119 -10.00 10.96 -6.21
C ALA A 119 -8.79 11.52 -5.46
N ARG A 120 -8.90 11.72 -4.15
CA ARG A 120 -7.73 11.83 -3.28
C ARG A 120 -7.28 10.40 -2.95
N VAL A 121 -5.99 10.20 -2.77
CA VAL A 121 -5.44 8.87 -2.49
C VAL A 121 -4.62 8.88 -1.21
N ALA A 122 -4.64 7.77 -0.50
CA ALA A 122 -3.78 7.51 0.65
C ALA A 122 -3.06 6.16 0.44
N SER A 123 -1.85 6.05 0.98
CA SER A 123 -1.03 4.84 0.87
C SER A 123 -0.74 4.25 2.24
N TYR A 124 -1.01 2.95 2.38
CA TYR A 124 -0.74 2.19 3.60
C TYR A 124 0.21 1.05 3.23
N LYS A 125 1.49 1.22 3.56
CA LYS A 125 2.52 0.24 3.21
C LYS A 125 2.58 -0.85 4.28
N ALA A 126 2.25 -2.08 3.90
CA ALA A 126 2.31 -3.28 4.76
C ALA A 126 3.13 -4.41 4.12
N CYS A 127 3.76 -4.11 2.98
CA CYS A 127 4.52 -5.05 2.18
C CYS A 127 5.90 -4.48 1.91
N TYR A 128 6.88 -5.37 1.94
CA TYR A 128 8.29 -5.07 1.74
C TYR A 128 8.87 -6.08 0.77
N THR A 129 10.08 -5.83 0.28
CA THR A 129 10.75 -6.74 -0.66
C THR A 129 10.92 -8.17 -0.13
N ALA A 130 10.88 -8.38 1.18
CA ALA A 130 10.92 -9.70 1.80
C ALA A 130 9.56 -10.40 1.90
N GLY A 131 8.45 -9.66 1.81
CA GLY A 131 7.10 -10.18 1.91
C GLY A 131 6.13 -9.20 2.59
N CYS A 132 4.93 -9.67 2.86
CA CYS A 132 3.92 -8.95 3.62
C CYS A 132 3.53 -9.78 4.84
N SER A 133 3.55 -9.17 6.01
CA SER A 133 2.99 -9.80 7.21
C SER A 133 1.48 -9.59 7.25
N SER A 134 0.72 -10.66 7.49
CA SER A 134 -0.73 -10.55 7.69
C SER A 134 -1.07 -9.64 8.87
N LEU A 135 -0.18 -9.51 9.87
CA LEU A 135 -0.30 -8.57 10.97
C LEU A 135 -0.16 -7.11 10.49
N ASP A 136 0.84 -6.83 9.65
CA ASP A 136 1.04 -5.48 9.09
C ASP A 136 -0.11 -5.12 8.12
N ILE A 137 -0.64 -6.09 7.37
CA ILE A 137 -1.81 -5.87 6.51
C ILE A 137 -3.04 -5.55 7.35
N LEU A 138 -3.31 -6.32 8.40
CA LEU A 138 -4.42 -6.03 9.31
C LEU A 138 -4.29 -4.64 9.93
N ALA A 139 -3.11 -4.29 10.43
CA ALA A 139 -2.84 -2.97 11.00
C ALA A 139 -3.08 -1.85 9.96
N ALA A 140 -2.68 -2.06 8.71
CA ALA A 140 -2.93 -1.13 7.62
C ALA A 140 -4.43 -0.97 7.29
N ILE A 141 -5.21 -2.06 7.31
CA ILE A 141 -6.65 -2.02 7.08
C ILE A 141 -7.35 -1.25 8.21
N LEU A 142 -7.05 -1.57 9.47
CA LEU A 142 -7.66 -0.89 10.62
C LEU A 142 -7.31 0.60 10.65
N ALA A 143 -6.06 0.96 10.36
CA ALA A 143 -5.62 2.34 10.23
C ALA A 143 -6.37 3.10 9.13
N ALA A 144 -6.66 2.44 8.01
CA ALA A 144 -7.43 3.03 6.93
C ALA A 144 -8.90 3.27 7.28
N VAL A 145 -9.51 2.34 8.01
CA VAL A 145 -10.88 2.51 8.54
C VAL A 145 -10.91 3.68 9.53
N GLU A 146 -9.94 3.75 10.44
CA GLU A 146 -9.80 4.86 11.40
C GLU A 146 -9.61 6.21 10.69
N ASP A 147 -8.81 6.24 9.61
CA ASP A 147 -8.57 7.44 8.81
C ASP A 147 -9.78 7.85 7.94
N GLY A 148 -10.88 7.08 7.97
CA GLY A 148 -12.13 7.41 7.28
C GLY A 148 -12.07 7.25 5.77
N VAL A 149 -11.35 6.25 5.27
CA VAL A 149 -11.31 5.99 3.83
C VAL A 149 -12.62 5.38 3.32
N HIS A 150 -13.02 5.82 2.12
CA HIS A 150 -14.26 5.40 1.46
C HIS A 150 -14.13 4.09 0.68
N VAL A 151 -13.01 3.88 -0.01
CA VAL A 151 -12.79 2.67 -0.82
C VAL A 151 -11.37 2.16 -0.62
N LEU A 152 -11.30 0.87 -0.31
CA LEU A 152 -10.08 0.14 -0.08
C LEU A 152 -9.73 -0.78 -1.27
N SER A 153 -8.55 -0.56 -1.88
CA SER A 153 -8.01 -1.41 -2.95
C SER A 153 -6.86 -2.27 -2.41
N LEU A 154 -7.14 -3.53 -2.12
CA LEU A 154 -6.18 -4.54 -1.64
C LEU A 154 -5.72 -5.40 -2.79
N SER A 155 -4.50 -5.15 -3.27
CA SER A 155 -3.84 -6.03 -4.22
C SER A 155 -2.81 -6.85 -3.44
N VAL A 156 -3.31 -7.68 -2.51
CA VAL A 156 -2.58 -8.62 -1.63
C VAL A 156 -3.37 -9.91 -1.51
N GLY A 157 -2.70 -11.02 -1.25
CA GLY A 157 -3.37 -12.31 -1.05
C GLY A 157 -2.46 -13.35 -0.39
N ALA A 158 -3.08 -14.25 0.37
CA ALA A 158 -2.49 -15.47 0.89
C ALA A 158 -3.24 -16.69 0.32
N PRO A 159 -2.72 -17.92 0.45
CA PRO A 159 -3.51 -19.12 0.18
C PRO A 159 -4.83 -19.09 0.95
N ALA A 160 -5.88 -19.65 0.36
CA ALA A 160 -7.20 -19.67 0.98
C ALA A 160 -7.16 -20.37 2.35
N ALA A 161 -7.78 -19.74 3.35
CA ALA A 161 -7.98 -20.25 4.69
C ALA A 161 -9.43 -19.96 5.13
N ASP A 162 -9.86 -20.56 6.24
CA ASP A 162 -11.14 -20.20 6.84
C ASP A 162 -11.16 -18.71 7.21
N TYR A 163 -12.29 -18.04 6.95
CA TYR A 163 -12.43 -16.59 7.18
C TYR A 163 -12.10 -16.16 8.61
N VAL A 164 -12.35 -17.02 9.59
CA VAL A 164 -12.05 -16.76 11.02
C VAL A 164 -10.56 -16.87 11.36
N ALA A 165 -9.75 -17.39 10.44
CA ALA A 165 -8.30 -17.52 10.58
C ALA A 165 -7.52 -16.64 9.59
N ASP A 166 -8.20 -15.98 8.64
CA ASP A 166 -7.60 -15.04 7.70
C ASP A 166 -7.70 -13.60 8.23
N LEU A 167 -6.56 -13.03 8.63
CA LEU A 167 -6.51 -11.66 9.16
C LEU A 167 -6.93 -10.60 8.14
N MET A 168 -6.77 -10.83 6.82
CA MET A 168 -7.31 -9.91 5.82
C MET A 168 -8.82 -9.96 5.81
N ALA A 169 -9.41 -11.17 5.82
CA ALA A 169 -10.85 -11.34 5.86
C ALA A 169 -11.44 -10.70 7.11
N ILE A 170 -10.86 -10.96 8.28
CA ILE A 170 -11.25 -10.33 9.56
C ILE A 170 -11.14 -8.81 9.47
N GLY A 171 -10.04 -8.28 8.93
CA GLY A 171 -9.83 -6.84 8.79
C GLY A 171 -10.89 -6.16 7.92
N THR A 172 -11.31 -6.80 6.83
CA THR A 172 -12.31 -6.25 5.89
C THR A 172 -13.76 -6.32 6.37
N LEU A 173 -14.02 -6.90 7.55
CA LEU A 173 -15.36 -6.88 8.17
C LEU A 173 -15.69 -5.55 8.85
N TYR A 174 -14.68 -4.70 9.07
CA TYR A 174 -14.79 -3.37 9.68
C TYR A 174 -14.74 -2.28 8.61
#